data_AF-E1GWU2-F1
#
_entry.id   AF-E1GWU2-F1
#
_cell.length_a   1.000
_cell.length_b   1.000
_cell.length_c   1.000
_cell.angle_alpha   90.00
_cell.angle_beta   90.00
_cell.angle_gamma   90.00
#
_symmetry.space_group_name_H-M   'P 1'
#
loop_
_entity.id
_entity.type
_entity.pdbx_description
1 polymer ?
#
loop_
_entity_poly.entity_id
_entity_poly.type
_entity_poly.pdbx_seq_one_letter_code
_entity_poly.pdbx_strand_id
1 'polypeptide(L)'
;NIEVILVDDGSMDKSGLICDKFCQLDKRFRVIHKINEGIAKARNIGVKEANGDYICFVDSDDMLHPQMLEKLFEALHNGDYDFSMCNYKPIQAHTEPIPTFMGGGRDI
;
A
#
# COMPACT_ATOMS: atom_id res chain seq x y z
N ASN A 1 -4.11 5.93 12.09
CA ASN A 1 -2.81 5.29 12.40
C ASN A 1 -2.62 4.14 11.41
N ILE A 2 -1.42 3.90 10.88
CA ILE A 2 -1.18 2.83 9.88
C ILE A 2 0.14 2.10 10.14
N GLU A 3 0.20 0.83 9.77
CA GLU A 3 1.44 0.05 9.54
C GLU A 3 1.51 -0.35 8.07
N VAL A 4 2.72 -0.55 7.54
CA VAL A 4 2.96 -0.95 6.15
C VAL A 4 3.85 -2.19 6.16
N ILE A 5 3.33 -3.29 5.63
CA ILE A 5 4.06 -4.55 5.50
C ILE A 5 4.45 -4.73 4.04
N LEU A 6 5.74 -4.57 3.75
CA LEU A 6 6.33 -4.83 2.46
C LEU A 6 6.72 -6.31 2.39
N VAL A 7 6.15 -7.06 1.45
CA VAL A 7 6.52 -8.47 1.24
C VAL A 7 7.29 -8.59 -0.07
N ASP A 8 8.61 -8.68 0.04
CA ASP A 8 9.51 -8.88 -1.09
C ASP A 8 9.53 -10.36 -1.50
N ASP A 9 8.85 -10.68 -2.60
CA ASP A 9 8.67 -12.04 -3.14
C ASP A 9 9.90 -12.53 -3.94
N GLY A 10 11.10 -12.33 -3.39
CA GLY A 10 12.35 -12.77 -3.99
C GLY A 10 12.74 -11.95 -5.23
N SER A 11 12.62 -10.62 -5.14
CA SER A 11 13.01 -9.72 -6.23
C SER A 11 14.49 -9.86 -6.58
N MET A 12 14.80 -9.88 -7.88
CA MET A 12 16.19 -9.99 -8.38
C MET A 12 16.84 -8.64 -8.69
N ASP A 13 16.06 -7.56 -8.63
CA ASP A 13 16.53 -6.20 -8.83
C ASP A 13 16.82 -5.51 -7.49
N LYS A 14 16.72 -4.19 -7.43
CA LYS A 14 17.00 -3.41 -6.21
C LYS A 14 15.78 -3.27 -5.29
N SER A 15 14.64 -3.90 -5.60
CA SER A 15 13.39 -3.71 -4.85
C SER A 15 13.52 -4.09 -3.38
N GLY A 16 14.18 -5.22 -3.07
CA GLY A 16 14.45 -5.62 -1.67
C GLY A 16 15.24 -4.57 -0.89
N LEU A 17 16.31 -4.03 -1.50
CA LEU A 17 17.14 -2.98 -0.88
C LEU A 17 16.37 -1.67 -0.67
N ILE A 18 15.43 -1.36 -1.56
CA ILE A 18 14.56 -0.19 -1.41
C ILE A 18 13.62 -0.39 -0.21
N CYS A 19 13.05 -1.60 -0.05
CA CYS A 19 12.21 -1.94 1.10
C CYS A 19 12.96 -1.80 2.43
N ASP A 20 14.21 -2.29 2.50
CA ASP A 20 15.08 -2.13 3.67
C ASP A 20 15.27 -0.66 4.05
N LYS A 21 15.52 0.19 3.04
CA LYS A 21 15.71 1.63 3.25
C LYS A 21 14.46 2.29 3.82
N PHE A 22 13.26 1.93 3.35
CA PHE A 22 12.02 2.46 3.91
C PHE A 22 11.84 2.08 5.38
N CYS A 23 12.16 0.84 5.76
CA CYS A 23 12.10 0.38 7.16
C CYS A 23 13.08 1.12 8.08
N GLN A 24 14.23 1.57 7.54
CA GLN A 24 15.19 2.40 8.29
C GLN A 24 14.69 3.84 8.49
N LEU A 25 13.95 4.38 7.52
CA LEU A 25 13.48 5.76 7.52
C LEU A 25 12.19 5.97 8.32
N ASP A 26 11.30 4.98 8.34
CA ASP A 26 9.99 5.09 8.99
C ASP A 26 9.62 3.78 9.70
N LYS A 27 9.44 3.87 11.02
CA LYS A 27 9.13 2.72 11.90
C LYS A 27 7.77 2.08 11.64
N ARG A 28 6.90 2.72 10.86
CA ARG A 28 5.63 2.13 10.43
C ARG A 28 5.83 1.07 9.35
N PHE A 29 6.98 1.06 8.68
CA PHE A 29 7.31 0.10 7.63
C PHE A 29 8.05 -1.10 8.21
N ARG A 30 7.65 -2.30 7.77
CA ARG A 30 8.35 -3.56 8.04
C ARG A 30 8.44 -4.35 6.74
N VAL A 31 9.60 -4.93 6.48
CA VAL A 31 9.85 -5.77 5.31
C VAL A 31 9.96 -7.24 5.69
N ILE A 32 9.40 -8.10 4.85
CA ILE A 32 9.55 -9.56 4.90
C ILE A 32 10.13 -10.00 3.56
N HIS A 33 11.35 -10.54 3.59
CA HIS A 33 11.95 -11.17 2.41
C HIS A 33 11.64 -12.66 2.41
N LYS A 34 11.17 -13.15 1.26
CA LYS A 34 10.91 -14.58 1.03
C LYS A 34 11.51 -15.03 -0.30
N ILE A 35 11.61 -16.34 -0.48
CA ILE A 35 11.90 -16.94 -1.78
C ILE A 35 10.67 -16.72 -2.68
N ASN A 36 10.84 -16.48 -3.98
CA ASN A 36 9.72 -16.27 -4.90
C ASN A 36 8.75 -17.47 -4.89
N GLU A 37 7.50 -17.22 -4.51
CA GLU A 37 6.42 -18.22 -4.60
C GLU A 37 5.08 -17.64 -5.08
N GLY A 38 5.10 -16.42 -5.63
CA GLY A 38 3.95 -15.74 -6.19
C GLY A 38 3.18 -14.84 -5.23
N ILE A 39 2.51 -13.85 -5.83
CA ILE A 39 1.78 -12.76 -5.14
C ILE A 39 0.73 -13.26 -4.14
N ALA A 40 0.06 -14.37 -4.40
CA ALA A 40 -0.94 -14.91 -3.48
C ALA A 40 -0.32 -15.30 -2.13
N LYS A 41 0.85 -15.95 -2.16
CA LYS A 41 1.58 -16.31 -0.94
C LYS A 41 2.15 -15.06 -0.26
N ALA A 42 2.62 -14.09 -1.03
CA ALA A 42 3.08 -12.81 -0.49
C ALA A 42 1.96 -12.08 0.29
N ARG A 43 0.77 -11.96 -0.31
CA ARG A 43 -0.42 -11.36 0.35
C ARG A 43 -0.83 -12.14 1.61
N ASN A 44 -0.86 -13.47 1.55
CA ASN A 44 -1.21 -14.30 2.71
C ASN A 44 -0.24 -14.12 3.88
N ILE A 45 1.06 -13.99 3.61
CA ILE A 45 2.07 -13.68 4.63
C ILE A 45 1.81 -12.29 5.22
N GLY A 46 1.57 -11.29 4.36
CA GLY A 46 1.23 -9.94 4.80
C GLY A 46 0.02 -9.89 5.75
N VAL A 47 -1.07 -10.57 5.40
CA VAL A 47 -2.27 -10.69 6.23
C VAL A 47 -1.98 -11.36 7.57
N LYS A 48 -1.20 -12.45 7.57
CA LYS A 48 -0.86 -13.19 8.78
C LYS A 48 -0.05 -12.37 9.78
N GLU A 49 0.80 -11.48 9.28
CA GLU A 49 1.71 -10.68 10.10
C GLU A 49 1.13 -9.30 10.50
N ALA A 50 0.00 -8.92 9.91
CA ALA A 50 -0.70 -7.68 10.23
C ALA A 50 -1.30 -7.69 11.64
N ASN A 51 -1.24 -6.55 12.30
CA ASN A 51 -1.77 -6.33 13.65
C ASN A 51 -2.90 -5.29 13.69
N GLY A 52 -3.16 -4.60 12.56
CA GLY A 52 -4.26 -3.66 12.43
C GLY A 52 -5.64 -4.31 12.35
N ASP A 53 -6.67 -3.56 12.73
CA ASP A 53 -8.07 -3.99 12.67
C ASP A 53 -8.62 -4.09 11.23
N TYR A 54 -7.95 -3.44 10.28
CA TYR A 54 -8.33 -3.38 8.87
C TYR A 54 -7.13 -3.72 7.97
N ILE A 55 -7.40 -4.40 6.86
CA ILE A 55 -6.41 -4.73 5.83
C ILE A 55 -6.73 -3.96 4.55
N CYS A 56 -5.70 -3.34 3.96
CA CYS A 56 -5.75 -2.73 2.65
C CYS A 56 -4.58 -3.27 1.81
N PHE A 57 -4.88 -3.78 0.61
CA PHE A 57 -3.86 -4.22 -0.34
C PHE A 57 -3.49 -3.08 -1.28
N VAL A 58 -2.20 -2.93 -1.55
CA VAL A 58 -1.63 -1.94 -2.46
C VAL A 58 -0.58 -2.64 -3.31
N ASP A 59 -0.75 -2.62 -4.62
CA ASP A 59 0.23 -3.20 -5.54
C ASP A 59 1.44 -2.25 -5.67
N SER A 60 2.64 -2.81 -5.87
CA SER A 60 3.91 -2.06 -5.80
C SER A 60 4.14 -1.10 -6.97
N ASP A 61 3.36 -1.23 -8.03
CA ASP A 61 3.34 -0.37 -9.22
C ASP A 61 2.22 0.67 -9.18
N ASP A 62 1.41 0.70 -8.12
CA ASP A 62 0.32 1.66 -7.94
C ASP A 62 0.70 2.85 -7.06
N MET A 63 -0.09 3.92 -7.17
CA MET A 63 -0.03 5.10 -6.32
C MET A 63 -1.37 5.33 -5.63
N LEU A 64 -1.30 5.74 -4.36
CA LEU A 64 -2.50 6.05 -3.58
C LEU A 64 -2.76 7.56 -3.53
N HIS A 65 -4.03 7.94 -3.63
CA HIS A 65 -4.44 9.30 -3.28
C HIS A 65 -4.19 9.53 -1.78
N PRO A 66 -3.69 10.71 -1.34
CA PRO A 66 -3.37 10.94 0.08
C PRO A 66 -4.53 10.74 1.04
N GLN A 67 -5.76 10.96 0.56
CA GLN A 67 -6.99 10.80 1.33
C GLN A 67 -7.66 9.43 1.16
N MET A 68 -7.07 8.51 0.37
CA MET A 68 -7.72 7.22 0.06
C MET A 68 -8.07 6.45 1.33
N LEU A 69 -7.10 6.24 2.22
CA LEU A 69 -7.32 5.45 3.45
C LEU A 69 -8.31 6.15 4.39
N GLU A 70 -8.26 7.47 4.51
CA GLU A 70 -9.20 8.26 5.30
C GLU A 70 -10.64 8.08 4.77
N LYS A 71 -10.84 8.22 3.46
CA LYS A 71 -12.16 8.10 2.82
C LYS A 71 -12.71 6.68 2.91
N LEU A 72 -11.87 5.66 2.73
CA LEU A 72 -12.26 4.26 2.87
C LEU A 72 -12.64 3.93 4.32
N PHE A 73 -11.91 4.48 5.29
CA PHE A 73 -12.19 4.32 6.71
C PHE A 73 -13.50 5.02 7.12
N GLU A 74 -13.71 6.27 6.69
CA GLU A 74 -14.97 6.99 6.89
C GLU A 74 -16.16 6.21 6.32
N ALA A 75 -16.02 5.66 5.10
CA ALA A 75 -17.07 4.88 4.47
C ALA A 75 -17.47 3.63 5.29
N LEU A 76 -16.50 2.94 5.89
CA LEU A 76 -16.76 1.81 6.79
C LEU A 76 -17.55 2.23 8.03
N HIS A 77 -17.23 3.40 8.61
CA HIS A 77 -17.83 3.88 9.87
C HIS A 77 -19.15 4.63 9.70
N ASN A 78 -19.50 4.98 8.45
CA ASN A 78 -20.81 5.57 8.13
C ASN A 78 -21.94 4.52 8.08
N GLY A 79 -21.65 3.26 8.40
CA GLY A 79 -22.60 2.17 8.53
C GLY A 79 -22.00 1.00 9.29
N ASP A 80 -22.66 -0.16 9.22
CA ASP A 80 -22.15 -1.43 9.74
C ASP A 80 -21.69 -2.27 8.54
N TYR A 81 -20.53 -1.91 7.99
CA TYR A 81 -19.97 -2.51 6.78
C TYR A 81 -18.66 -3.25 7.06
N ASP A 82 -18.50 -4.42 6.44
CA ASP A 82 -17.29 -5.25 6.59
C ASP A 82 -16.14 -4.82 5.67
N PHE A 83 -16.43 -4.12 4.56
CA PHE A 83 -15.42 -3.67 3.60
C PHE A 83 -15.84 -2.38 2.86
N SER A 84 -14.85 -1.63 2.36
CA SER A 84 -15.04 -0.48 1.50
C SER A 84 -14.06 -0.52 0.33
N MET A 85 -14.44 0.08 -0.80
CA MET A 85 -13.61 0.16 -2.00
C MET A 85 -13.78 1.52 -2.67
N CYS A 86 -12.76 1.95 -3.41
CA CYS A 86 -12.82 3.10 -4.28
C CYS A 86 -12.49 2.72 -5.73
N ASN A 87 -12.81 3.61 -6.66
CA ASN A 87 -12.40 3.44 -8.05
C ASN A 87 -10.91 3.80 -8.22
N TYR A 88 -10.34 3.43 -9.36
CA TYR A 88 -8.97 3.76 -9.74
C TYR A 88 -8.94 4.63 -11.01
N LYS A 89 -7.85 5.36 -11.19
CA LYS A 89 -7.56 6.10 -12.43
C LYS A 89 -6.33 5.48 -13.08
N PRO A 90 -6.40 5.04 -14.35
CA PRO A 90 -5.23 4.53 -15.03
C PRO A 90 -4.20 5.64 -15.20
N ILE A 91 -2.94 5.32 -14.92
CA ILE A 91 -1.78 6.18 -15.17
C ILE A 91 -0.88 5.51 -16.19
N GLN A 92 -0.36 6.29 -17.14
CA GLN A 92 0.62 5.79 -18.10
C GLN A 92 2.02 6.06 -17.56
N ALA A 93 2.76 4.99 -17.29
CA ALA A 93 4.14 5.09 -16.85
C ALA A 93 4.99 5.82 -17.91
N HIS A 94 5.89 6.70 -17.44
CA HIS A 94 6.93 7.36 -18.22
C HIS A 94 6.51 8.47 -19.21
N THR A 95 5.22 8.80 -19.34
CA THR A 95 4.78 9.93 -20.20
C THR A 95 4.29 11.12 -19.40
N GLU A 96 3.70 10.89 -18.23
CA GLU A 96 3.18 11.95 -17.37
C GLU A 96 4.05 12.09 -16.11
N PRO A 97 4.32 13.31 -15.63
CA PRO A 97 4.98 13.50 -14.36
C PRO A 97 4.15 12.85 -13.24
N ILE A 98 4.83 12.19 -12.31
CA ILE A 98 4.19 11.61 -11.12
C ILE A 98 3.35 12.70 -10.45
N PRO A 99 2.03 12.52 -10.29
CA PRO A 99 1.18 13.52 -9.65
C PRO A 99 1.72 13.82 -8.25
N THR A 100 2.28 15.02 -8.07
CA THR A 100 2.64 15.50 -6.74
C THR A 100 1.38 15.97 -6.06
N PHE A 101 0.85 15.15 -5.16
CA PHE A 101 -0.18 15.59 -4.24
C PHE A 101 0.48 16.49 -3.17
N MET A 102 0.74 17.75 -3.53
CA MET A 102 1.08 18.77 -2.55
C MET A 102 -0.20 19.09 -1.78
N GLY A 103 -0.21 18.80 -0.48
CA GLY A 103 -1.38 18.97 0.38
C GLY A 103 -1.99 20.36 0.22
N GLY A 104 -3.18 20.44 -0.38
CA GLY A 104 -3.88 21.69 -0.63
C GLY A 104 -4.74 21.64 -1.87
N GLY A 105 -5.89 20.99 -1.78
CA GLY A 105 -6.89 21.05 -2.86
C GLY A 105 -7.97 20.00 -2.67
N ARG A 106 -9.20 20.45 -2.43
CA ARG A 106 -10.40 19.62 -2.56
C ARG A 106 -10.67 19.48 -4.05
N ASP A 107 -10.07 18.48 -4.68
CA ASP A 107 -10.51 18.02 -6.00
C ASP A 107 -11.09 16.61 -5.84
N ILE A 108 -12.32 16.58 -5.31
CA ILE A 108 -13.38 15.63 -5.66
C ILE A 108 -14.66 16.39 -5.91
#